data_AF-A0A3B9RWY3-F1
#
_entry.id   AF-A0A3B9RWY3-F1
#
_cell.length_a   1.000
_cell.length_b   1.000
_cell.length_c   1.000
_cell.angle_alpha   90.00
_cell.angle_beta   90.00
_cell.angle_gamma   90.00
#
_symmetry.space_group_name_H-M   'P 1'
#
loop_
_entity.id
_entity.type
_entity.pdbx_description
1 polymer ?
#
loop_
_entity_poly.entity_id
_entity_poly.type
_entity_poly.pdbx_seq_one_letter_code
_entity_poly.pdbx_strand_id
1 'polypeptide(L)'
;MKSHKKQILRLLENHGDSLSTKQIRGALGLKKTATSKLKAELLKLIKAGKISKQGTRYFKTQGKPKHTVSKEKTKETKGEKKTQIQNESIWKQRSKSRPRNVSGKTEKGYFTRNKKGFGFVAIGGGRSDVFIG
;
A
#
# COMPACT_ATOMS: atom_id res chain seq x y z
N MET A 1 13.05 1.17 29.59
CA MET A 1 13.94 1.04 28.41
C MET A 1 14.36 2.44 27.97
N LYS A 2 15.62 2.60 27.56
CA LYS A 2 16.08 3.83 26.91
C LYS A 2 15.31 4.07 25.61
N SER A 3 15.09 5.34 25.29
CA SER A 3 14.45 5.73 24.04
C SER A 3 15.45 5.65 22.88
N HIS A 4 15.03 5.12 21.73
CA HIS A 4 15.90 4.91 20.58
C HIS A 4 15.78 6.01 19.51
N LYS A 5 15.11 7.13 19.82
CA LYS A 5 14.85 8.24 18.89
C LYS A 5 16.07 8.72 18.10
N LYS A 6 17.19 9.01 18.80
CA LYS A 6 18.42 9.50 18.16
C LYS A 6 19.01 8.47 17.20
N GLN A 7 19.00 7.20 17.59
CA GLN A 7 19.53 6.11 16.77
C GLN A 7 18.66 5.88 15.52
N ILE A 8 17.33 5.95 15.65
CA ILE A 8 16.41 5.85 14.51
C ILE A 8 16.67 6.97 13.49
N LEU A 9 16.87 8.20 13.96
CA LEU A 9 17.14 9.34 13.07
C LEU A 9 18.49 9.19 12.36
N ARG A 10 19.55 8.79 13.07
CA ARG A 10 20.87 8.53 12.48
C ARG A 10 20.85 7.37 11.48
N LEU A 11 20.06 6.34 11.75
CA LEU A 11 19.86 5.21 10.85
C LEU A 11 19.20 5.66 9.52
N LEU A 12 18.11 6.43 9.62
CA LEU A 12 17.40 6.94 8.43
C LEU A 12 18.24 7.96 7.64
N GLU A 13 19.14 8.67 8.30
CA GLU A 13 20.09 9.58 7.63
C GLU A 13 21.16 8.82 6.86
N ASN A 14 21.78 7.82 7.48
CA ASN A 14 22.88 7.07 6.87
C ASN A 14 22.42 6.20 5.69
N HIS A 15 21.21 5.66 5.73
CA HIS A 15 20.74 4.75 4.70
C HIS A 15 20.28 5.48 3.43
N GLY A 16 19.95 6.78 3.48
CA GLY A 16 19.38 7.56 2.36
C GLY A 16 17.98 7.10 1.90
N ASP A 17 17.68 5.83 2.09
CA ASP A 17 16.49 5.09 1.71
C ASP A 17 15.45 4.97 2.83
N SER A 18 14.29 4.48 2.42
CA SER A 18 13.16 4.23 3.30
C SER A 18 13.21 2.88 3.98
N LEU A 19 13.11 2.88 5.31
CA LEU A 19 13.24 1.68 6.13
C LEU A 19 11.90 1.22 6.67
N SER A 20 11.71 -0.09 6.70
CA SER A 20 10.57 -0.72 7.37
C SER A 20 10.80 -0.85 8.88
N THR A 21 9.71 -1.01 9.63
CA THR A 21 9.78 -1.28 11.08
C THR A 21 10.68 -2.48 11.42
N LYS A 22 10.71 -3.51 10.55
CA LYS A 22 11.54 -4.72 10.75
C LYS A 22 13.03 -4.40 10.61
N GLN A 23 13.40 -3.61 9.62
CA GLN A 23 14.79 -3.20 9.38
C GLN A 23 15.29 -2.29 10.50
N ILE A 24 14.48 -1.30 10.91
CA ILE A 24 14.81 -0.42 12.03
C ILE A 24 15.00 -1.22 13.31
N ARG A 25 14.08 -2.16 13.62
CA ARG A 25 14.20 -3.05 14.77
C ARG A 25 15.47 -3.89 14.74
N GLY A 26 15.79 -4.48 13.58
CA GLY A 26 16.98 -5.31 13.39
C GLY A 26 18.27 -4.52 13.57
N ALA A 27 18.36 -3.33 12.97
CA ALA A 27 19.52 -2.46 13.09
C ALA A 27 19.74 -1.93 14.52
N LEU A 28 18.66 -1.79 15.29
CA LEU A 28 18.73 -1.43 16.71
C LEU A 28 19.01 -2.62 17.64
N GLY A 29 19.13 -3.85 17.12
CA GLY A 29 19.34 -5.06 17.93
C GLY A 29 18.15 -5.42 18.84
N LEU A 30 16.94 -4.97 18.48
CA LEU A 30 15.77 -5.11 19.36
C LEU A 30 15.06 -6.46 19.20
N LYS A 31 14.70 -7.07 20.34
CA LYS A 31 13.88 -8.28 20.39
C LYS A 31 12.49 -8.04 19.77
N LYS A 32 11.86 -9.10 19.27
CA LYS A 32 10.53 -9.04 18.60
C LYS A 32 9.43 -8.48 19.53
N THR A 33 9.55 -8.73 20.83
CA THR A 33 8.63 -8.22 21.87
C THR A 33 8.64 -6.69 21.98
N ALA A 34 9.74 -6.03 21.61
CA ALA A 34 9.88 -4.57 21.65
C ALA A 34 9.24 -3.85 20.44
N THR A 35 8.67 -4.58 19.48
CA THR A 35 8.15 -4.00 18.23
C THR A 35 6.99 -3.01 18.47
N SER A 36 6.11 -3.29 19.43
CA SER A 36 5.00 -2.39 19.80
C SER A 36 5.52 -1.06 20.32
N LYS A 37 6.52 -1.09 21.20
CA LYS A 37 7.19 0.09 21.74
C LYS A 37 7.91 0.88 20.65
N LEU A 38 8.61 0.20 19.73
CA LEU A 38 9.24 0.85 18.57
C LEU A 38 8.22 1.57 17.68
N LYS A 39 7.06 0.95 17.39
CA LYS A 39 5.97 1.60 16.64
C LYS A 39 5.47 2.87 17.34
N ALA A 40 5.36 2.84 18.68
CA ALA A 40 4.98 4.02 19.46
C ALA A 40 6.04 5.13 19.37
N GLU A 41 7.33 4.81 19.37
CA GLU A 41 8.40 5.80 19.18
C GLU A 41 8.38 6.40 17.77
N LEU A 42 8.20 5.57 16.74
CA LEU A 42 8.06 6.04 15.36
C LEU A 42 6.85 6.97 15.22
N LEU A 43 5.73 6.64 15.86
CA LEU A 43 4.55 7.51 15.88
C LEU A 43 4.84 8.87 16.55
N LYS A 44 5.61 8.88 17.66
CA LYS A 44 6.04 10.14 18.30
C LYS A 44 6.92 10.98 17.38
N LEU A 45 7.82 10.36 16.62
CA LEU A 45 8.69 11.06 15.66
C LEU A 45 7.91 11.60 14.45
N ILE A 46 6.88 10.88 13.99
CA ILE A 46 5.95 11.36 12.95
C ILE A 46 5.20 12.58 13.45
N LYS A 47 4.61 12.50 14.66
CA LYS A 47 3.91 13.64 15.27
C LYS A 47 4.82 14.86 15.45
N ALA A 48 6.11 14.63 15.75
CA ALA A 48 7.11 15.69 15.84
C ALA A 48 7.60 16.22 14.47
N GLY A 49 7.11 15.69 13.35
CA GLY A 49 7.50 16.09 12.00
C GLY A 49 8.94 15.71 11.59
N LYS A 50 9.66 14.93 12.42
CA LYS A 50 11.06 14.55 12.16
C LYS A 50 11.20 13.45 11.11
N ILE A 51 10.18 12.59 11.01
CA ILE A 51 10.12 11.51 10.02
C ILE A 51 8.74 11.49 9.37
N SER A 52 8.67 10.99 8.13
CA SER A 52 7.42 10.74 7.41
C SER A 52 7.22 9.25 7.19
N LYS A 53 5.97 8.83 6.96
CA LYS A 53 5.59 7.45 6.67
C LYS A 53 4.85 7.37 5.34
N GLN A 54 5.34 6.54 4.42
CA GLN A 54 4.64 6.19 3.20
C GLN A 54 4.42 4.67 3.18
N GLY A 55 3.15 4.26 3.20
CA GLY A 55 2.79 2.83 3.29
C GLY A 55 3.41 2.16 4.53
N THR A 56 4.30 1.19 4.32
CA THR A 56 4.98 0.43 5.38
C THR A 56 6.39 0.95 5.73
N ARG A 57 6.84 2.01 5.06
CA ARG A 57 8.21 2.53 5.16
C ARG A 57 8.26 3.92 5.79
N TYR A 58 9.38 4.20 6.46
CA TYR A 58 9.68 5.44 7.15
C TYR A 58 10.86 6.14 6.51
N PHE A 59 10.81 7.48 6.50
CA PHE A 59 11.75 8.36 5.82
C PHE A 59 12.16 9.47 6.77
N LYS A 60 13.42 9.92 6.73
CA LYS A 60 13.80 11.16 7.40
C LYS A 60 13.15 12.33 6.67
N THR A 61 12.46 13.21 7.40
CA THR A 61 11.96 14.45 6.81
C THR A 61 13.17 15.37 6.63
N GLN A 62 13.62 15.56 5.40
CA GLN A 62 14.53 16.66 5.07
C GLN A 62 13.75 17.94 5.41
N GLY A 63 14.26 18.73 6.36
CA GLY A 63 13.68 20.03 6.66
C GLY A 63 13.57 20.78 5.33
N LYS A 64 12.36 21.18 4.95
CA LYS A 64 12.16 21.85 3.66
C LYS A 64 13.13 23.03 3.58
N PRO A 65 13.98 23.17 2.54
CA PRO A 65 14.28 24.52 2.11
C PRO A 65 12.93 25.14 1.75
N LYS A 66 12.66 26.34 2.29
CA LYS A 66 11.53 27.15 1.83
C LYS A 66 11.64 27.25 0.30
N HIS A 67 10.51 27.17 -0.40
CA HIS A 67 10.37 27.01 -1.87
C HIS A 67 10.60 25.55 -2.31
N THR A 68 9.56 24.78 -2.65
CA THR A 68 8.68 25.03 -3.79
C THR A 68 7.24 24.64 -3.52
N VAL A 69 6.33 25.48 -4.02
CA VAL A 69 4.89 25.24 -4.06
C VAL A 69 4.61 24.23 -5.16
N SER A 70 4.10 23.06 -4.82
CA SER A 70 3.10 22.38 -5.65
C SER A 70 2.05 21.77 -4.73
N LYS A 71 0.88 22.41 -4.77
CA LYS A 71 -0.42 21.96 -4.28
C LYS A 71 -0.61 20.48 -4.65
N GLU A 72 -1.30 19.62 -3.89
CA GLU A 72 -2.74 19.77 -3.74
C GLU A 72 -3.32 18.84 -2.64
N LYS A 73 -3.87 19.50 -1.62
CA LYS A 73 -5.14 19.26 -0.90
C LYS A 73 -5.38 17.99 -0.07
N THR A 74 -5.29 18.20 1.24
CA THR A 74 -6.21 17.69 2.27
C THR A 74 -7.65 18.15 2.00
N LYS A 75 -8.63 17.25 2.10
CA LYS A 75 -10.00 17.57 2.55
C LYS A 75 -10.54 16.41 3.38
N GLU A 76 -10.73 16.67 4.67
CA GLU A 76 -11.67 15.95 5.53
C GLU A 76 -13.04 16.64 5.39
N THR A 77 -14.13 15.88 5.30
CA THR A 77 -15.43 16.19 5.96
C THR A 77 -16.39 14.99 5.84
N LYS A 78 -17.11 14.73 6.94
CA LYS A 78 -18.22 13.77 7.08
C LYS A 78 -19.46 14.23 6.29
N GLY A 79 -20.26 13.29 5.78
CA GLY A 79 -21.58 13.53 5.18
C GLY A 79 -22.16 12.26 4.53
N GLU A 80 -23.46 12.09 4.62
CA GLU A 80 -24.21 10.84 4.49
C GLU A 80 -24.43 10.29 3.07
N LYS A 81 -24.67 8.96 3.02
CA LYS A 81 -25.49 8.19 2.06
C LYS A 81 -25.54 8.66 0.59
N LYS A 82 -24.88 7.89 -0.28
CA LYS A 82 -25.52 7.34 -1.49
C LYS A 82 -24.83 6.05 -1.92
N THR A 83 -25.57 4.96 -1.83
CA THR A 83 -25.32 3.71 -2.53
C THR A 83 -25.28 3.99 -4.03
N GLN A 84 -24.09 4.06 -4.61
CA GLN A 84 -23.91 3.85 -6.04
C GLN A 84 -22.74 2.89 -6.22
N ILE A 85 -23.11 1.73 -6.73
CA ILE A 85 -22.26 0.64 -7.15
C ILE A 85 -21.38 1.18 -8.28
N GLN A 86 -20.21 1.69 -7.94
CA GLN A 86 -19.15 1.95 -8.89
C GLN A 86 -18.37 0.64 -9.02
N ASN A 87 -18.82 -0.21 -9.94
CA ASN A 87 -17.95 -1.17 -10.61
C ASN A 87 -16.98 -0.37 -11.49
N GLU A 88 -16.08 0.38 -10.85
CA GLU A 88 -14.98 1.02 -11.55
C GLU A 88 -13.95 -0.05 -11.87
N SER A 89 -14.05 -0.51 -13.12
CA SER A 89 -13.02 -1.19 -13.86
C SER A 89 -11.72 -0.41 -13.76
N ILE A 90 -10.90 -0.74 -12.76
CA ILE A 90 -9.49 -0.36 -12.72
C ILE A 90 -8.81 -1.12 -13.87
N TRP A 91 -8.88 -0.55 -15.08
CA TRP A 91 -8.10 -1.02 -16.23
C TRP A 91 -6.63 -0.65 -15.97
N LYS A 92 -5.93 -1.49 -15.20
CA LYS A 92 -4.47 -1.46 -15.21
C LYS A 92 -4.03 -2.10 -16.53
N GLN A 93 -3.47 -1.30 -17.43
CA GLN A 93 -2.74 -1.81 -18.58
C GLN A 93 -1.58 -2.68 -18.07
N ARG A 94 -1.78 -4.00 -18.06
CA ARG A 94 -0.74 -4.97 -17.69
C ARG A 94 0.32 -4.95 -18.80
N SER A 95 1.59 -4.92 -18.42
CA SER A 95 2.70 -5.05 -19.36
C SER A 95 2.49 -6.29 -20.24
N LYS A 96 2.75 -6.16 -21.54
CA LYS A 96 2.53 -7.22 -22.55
C LYS A 96 3.28 -8.48 -22.11
N SER A 97 2.54 -9.45 -21.56
CA SER A 97 3.07 -10.78 -21.30
C SER A 97 3.30 -11.48 -22.64
N ARG A 98 4.45 -12.13 -22.76
CA ARG A 98 4.82 -13.00 -23.88
C ARG A 98 3.66 -13.95 -24.22
N PRO A 99 3.26 -14.12 -25.49
CA PRO A 99 2.15 -15.01 -25.83
C PRO A 99 2.53 -16.44 -25.43
N ARG A 100 1.73 -17.01 -24.53
CA ARG A 100 1.82 -18.42 -24.17
C ARG A 100 0.95 -19.16 -25.18
N ASN A 101 1.57 -19.96 -26.05
CA ASN A 101 0.84 -20.82 -26.99
C ASN A 101 0.09 -21.88 -26.19
N VAL A 102 -1.15 -21.58 -25.80
CA VAL A 102 -2.08 -22.54 -25.21
C VAL A 102 -3.01 -22.96 -26.34
N SER A 103 -2.88 -24.21 -26.81
CA SER A 103 -3.67 -24.77 -27.93
C SER A 103 -5.12 -25.13 -27.53
N GLY A 104 -5.75 -24.31 -26.70
CA GLY A 104 -7.13 -24.49 -26.25
C GLY A 104 -8.05 -23.45 -26.88
N LYS A 105 -9.27 -23.86 -27.25
CA LYS A 105 -10.34 -22.92 -27.60
C LYS A 105 -10.55 -21.97 -26.42
N THR A 106 -10.24 -20.68 -26.61
CA THR A 106 -10.44 -19.68 -25.56
C THR A 106 -11.87 -19.18 -25.64
N GLU A 107 -12.66 -19.45 -24.62
CA GLU A 107 -14.03 -18.95 -24.52
C GLU A 107 -14.02 -17.56 -23.88
N LYS A 108 -14.81 -16.64 -24.44
CA LYS A 108 -14.94 -15.28 -23.92
C LYS A 108 -16.32 -15.15 -23.30
N GLY A 109 -16.39 -14.49 -22.15
CA GLY A 109 -17.64 -14.28 -21.43
C GLY A 109 -17.58 -13.02 -20.56
N TYR A 110 -18.74 -12.58 -20.08
CA TYR A 110 -18.86 -11.46 -19.16
C TYR A 110 -18.46 -11.89 -17.75
N PHE A 111 -17.43 -11.26 -17.19
CA PHE A 111 -16.91 -11.61 -15.87
C PHE A 111 -17.49 -10.72 -14.77
N THR A 112 -18.09 -11.35 -13.77
CA THR A 112 -18.58 -10.70 -12.55
C THR A 112 -17.77 -11.17 -11.35
N ARG A 113 -17.38 -10.27 -10.45
CA ARG A 113 -16.56 -10.61 -9.27
C ARG A 113 -16.95 -9.80 -8.04
N ASN A 114 -17.07 -10.44 -6.90
CA ASN A 114 -17.29 -9.80 -5.61
C ASN A 114 -15.98 -9.32 -4.96
N LYS A 115 -16.08 -8.47 -3.93
CA LYS A 115 -14.92 -7.93 -3.19
C LYS A 115 -14.06 -9.00 -2.50
N LYS A 116 -14.62 -10.18 -2.23
CA LYS A 116 -13.90 -11.32 -1.63
C LYS A 116 -13.10 -12.11 -2.65
N GLY A 117 -13.28 -11.84 -3.95
CA GLY A 117 -12.53 -12.45 -5.02
C GLY A 117 -13.27 -13.54 -5.80
N PHE A 118 -14.48 -13.91 -5.38
CA PHE A 118 -15.30 -14.93 -6.04
C PHE A 118 -16.18 -14.31 -7.13
N GLY A 119 -16.46 -15.07 -8.18
CA GLY A 119 -17.15 -14.57 -9.35
C GLY A 119 -17.56 -15.65 -10.33
N PHE A 120 -18.25 -15.25 -11.38
CA PHE A 120 -18.63 -16.13 -12.48
C PHE A 120 -18.29 -15.47 -13.82
N VAL A 121 -17.96 -16.29 -14.82
CA VAL A 121 -17.85 -15.88 -16.23
C VAL A 121 -19.08 -16.42 -16.96
N ALA A 122 -19.95 -15.51 -17.40
CA ALA A 122 -21.09 -15.84 -18.23
C ALA A 122 -20.64 -15.92 -19.70
N ILE A 123 -20.55 -17.13 -20.25
CA ILE A 123 -20.06 -17.36 -21.62
C ILE A 123 -21.15 -17.06 -22.65
N GLY A 124 -22.41 -17.34 -22.32
CA GLY A 124 -23.55 -17.21 -23.24
C GLY A 124 -23.66 -18.35 -24.26
N GLY A 125 -24.61 -18.25 -25.19
CA GLY A 125 -24.78 -19.23 -26.28
C GLY A 125 -25.24 -20.63 -25.82
N GLY A 126 -26.02 -20.71 -24.73
CA GLY A 126 -26.53 -21.98 -24.19
C GLY A 126 -25.51 -22.79 -23.37
N ARG A 127 -24.34 -22.22 -23.10
CA ARG A 127 -23.30 -22.84 -22.26
C ARG A 127 -23.47 -22.46 -20.80
N SER A 128 -23.03 -23.36 -19.92
CA SER A 128 -23.05 -23.14 -18.48
C SER A 128 -22.03 -22.07 -18.06
N ASP A 129 -22.40 -21.29 -17.05
CA ASP A 129 -21.51 -20.28 -16.47
C ASP A 129 -20.36 -20.94 -15.70
N VAL A 130 -19.17 -20.33 -15.76
CA VAL A 130 -17.96 -20.85 -15.11
C VAL A 130 -17.72 -20.09 -13.81
N PHE A 131 -17.70 -20.80 -12.68
CA PHE A 131 -17.34 -20.22 -11.39
C PHE A 131 -15.82 -20.03 -11.25
N ILE A 132 -15.43 -18.91 -10.64
CA ILE A 132 -14.04 -18.56 -10.33
C ILE A 132 -13.96 -18.11 -8.87
N GLY A 133 -13.16 -18.80 -8.06
CA GLY A 133 -12.91 -18.48 -6.64
C GLY A 133 -11.48 -18.10 -6.34
#